data_AF-A0A0F9BQD9-F1
#
_entry.id   AF-A0A0F9BQD9-F1
#
_cell.length_a   1.000
_cell.length_b   1.000
_cell.length_c   1.000
_cell.angle_alpha   90.00
_cell.angle_beta   90.00
_cell.angle_gamma   90.00
#
_symmetry.space_group_name_H-M   'P 1'
#
loop_
_entity.id
_entity.type
_entity.pdbx_description
1 polymer ?
#
loop_
_entity_poly.entity_id
_entity_poly.type
_entity_poly.pdbx_seq_one_letter_code
_entity_poly.pdbx_strand_id
1 'polypeptide(L)'
;MKICGLYKFTSPSKKIYIGQSVDVITRLRQHKHSIKDKRIKTKLRSSFIKYGFDKHEFEVLCQCDRSELDGLEKYYINLYQTFDSKYGLNLKEGGARGKLSKESILKTSNSN
;
A
#
# COMPACT_ATOMS: atom_id res chain seq x y z
N MET A 1 22.17 3.60 -5.56
CA MET A 1 21.67 2.20 -5.58
C MET A 1 20.16 2.23 -5.51
N LYS A 2 19.46 1.44 -6.33
CA LYS A 2 17.99 1.31 -6.29
C LYS A 2 17.65 0.00 -5.59
N ILE A 3 16.63 0.02 -4.75
CA ILE A 3 16.12 -1.16 -4.07
C ILE A 3 14.87 -1.62 -4.81
N CYS A 4 14.93 -2.79 -5.45
CA CYS A 4 13.78 -3.48 -6.00
C CYS A 4 13.25 -4.46 -4.95
N GLY A 5 11.97 -4.37 -4.60
CA GLY A 5 11.42 -5.19 -3.53
C GLY A 5 10.08 -4.74 -2.97
N LEU A 6 9.75 -5.36 -1.84
CA LEU A 6 8.51 -5.20 -1.09
C LEU A 6 8.79 -4.37 0.15
N TYR A 7 7.86 -3.50 0.50
CA TYR A 7 7.91 -2.68 1.68
C TYR A 7 6.58 -2.68 2.43
N LYS A 8 6.66 -2.31 3.70
CA LYS A 8 5.54 -2.27 4.63
C LYS A 8 5.45 -0.88 5.27
N PHE A 9 4.23 -0.39 5.42
CA PHE A 9 3.93 0.66 6.38
C PHE A 9 3.07 0.11 7.50
N THR A 10 3.45 0.40 8.74
CA THR A 10 2.62 0.17 9.92
C THR A 10 2.11 1.52 10.43
N SER A 11 0.80 1.69 10.52
CA SER A 11 0.20 2.91 11.06
C SER A 11 0.25 2.95 12.59
N PRO A 12 0.10 4.13 13.22
CA PRO A 12 -0.03 4.24 14.67
C PRO A 12 -1.18 3.42 15.25
N SER A 13 -2.25 3.21 14.46
CA SER A 13 -3.36 2.33 14.83
C SER A 13 -3.13 0.86 14.45
N LYS A 14 -1.87 0.45 14.26
CA LYS A 14 -1.42 -0.92 13.92
C LYS A 14 -2.00 -1.50 12.63
N LYS A 15 -2.46 -0.65 11.70
CA LYS A 15 -2.91 -1.10 10.38
C LYS A 15 -1.74 -1.20 9.43
N ILE A 16 -1.77 -2.18 8.54
CA ILE A 16 -0.64 -2.50 7.68
C ILE A 16 -0.98 -2.22 6.21
N TYR A 17 -0.02 -1.63 5.50
CA TYR A 17 0.02 -1.56 4.04
C TYR A 17 1.23 -2.31 3.52
N ILE A 18 1.03 -3.11 2.47
CA ILE A 18 2.11 -3.75 1.70
C ILE A 18 2.15 -3.09 0.33
N GLY A 19 3.34 -2.77 -0.16
CA GLY A 19 3.52 -2.34 -1.54
C GLY A 19 4.81 -2.87 -2.13
N GLN A 20 4.85 -2.90 -3.46
CA GLN A 20 6.03 -3.25 -4.24
C GLN A 20 6.63 -2.05 -4.97
N SER A 21 7.91 -2.12 -5.32
CA SER A 21 8.52 -1.21 -6.31
C SER A 21 9.84 -1.74 -6.86
N VAL A 22 10.17 -1.36 -8.10
CA VAL A 22 11.54 -1.48 -8.64
C VAL A 22 12.51 -0.44 -8.06
N ASP A 23 11.97 0.61 -7.41
CA ASP A 23 12.73 1.62 -6.70
C ASP A 23 11.94 2.09 -5.46
N VAL A 24 12.13 1.34 -4.38
CA VAL A 24 11.44 1.52 -3.10
C VAL A 24 11.70 2.91 -2.50
N ILE A 25 12.91 3.45 -2.65
CA ILE A 25 13.28 4.76 -2.10
C ILE A 25 12.55 5.89 -2.83
N THR A 26 12.50 5.83 -4.16
CA THR A 26 11.71 6.79 -4.95
C THR A 26 10.23 6.66 -4.62
N ARG A 27 9.71 5.43 -4.47
CA ARG A 27 8.32 5.18 -4.11
C ARG A 27 7.94 5.73 -2.73
N LEU A 28 8.83 5.63 -1.75
CA LEU A 28 8.65 6.21 -0.42
C LEU A 28 8.47 7.74 -0.49
N ARG A 29 9.28 8.43 -1.30
CA ARG A 29 9.16 9.89 -1.53
C ARG A 29 7.84 10.25 -2.20
N GLN A 30 7.40 9.46 -3.18
CA GLN A 30 6.11 9.64 -3.84
C GLN A 30 4.94 9.53 -2.85
N HIS A 31 4.99 8.54 -1.94
CA HIS A 31 3.99 8.40 -0.89
C HIS A 31 3.94 9.65 0.02
N LYS A 32 5.09 10.18 0.43
CA LYS A 32 5.15 11.44 1.21
C LYS A 32 4.54 12.62 0.44
N HIS A 33 4.84 12.74 -0.85
CA HIS A 33 4.30 13.81 -1.69
C HIS A 33 2.80 13.67 -1.96
N SER A 34 2.29 12.43 -2.03
CA SER A 34 0.87 12.13 -2.33
C SER A 34 -0.11 12.77 -1.36
N ILE A 35 0.33 13.10 -0.14
CA ILE A 35 -0.47 13.76 0.89
C ILE A 35 -1.02 15.09 0.36
N LYS A 36 -0.25 15.81 -0.44
CA LYS A 36 -0.62 17.09 -1.05
C LYS A 36 -1.57 16.95 -2.24
N ASP A 37 -1.62 15.79 -2.90
CA ASP A 37 -2.48 15.55 -4.05
C ASP A 37 -3.86 15.03 -3.61
N LYS A 38 -4.87 15.90 -3.67
CA LYS A 38 -6.26 15.56 -3.29
C LYS A 38 -6.92 14.55 -4.24
N ARG A 39 -6.37 14.33 -5.44
CA ARG A 39 -6.92 13.37 -6.42
C ARG A 39 -6.61 11.92 -6.03
N ILE A 40 -5.58 11.70 -5.22
CA ILE A 40 -5.20 10.36 -4.74
C ILE A 40 -6.14 9.96 -3.59
N LYS A 41 -6.92 8.90 -3.80
CA LYS A 41 -7.88 8.38 -2.83
C LYS A 41 -7.50 6.96 -2.38
N THR A 42 -6.49 6.84 -1.50
CA THR A 42 -6.06 5.56 -0.92
C THR A 42 -6.23 5.54 0.59
N LYS A 43 -6.47 4.35 1.17
CA LYS A 43 -6.53 4.17 2.64
C LYS A 43 -5.22 4.59 3.32
N LEU A 44 -4.08 4.26 2.70
CA LEU A 44 -2.76 4.65 3.18
C LEU A 44 -2.60 6.18 3.24
N ARG A 45 -2.99 6.91 2.17
CA ARG A 45 -2.93 8.39 2.19
C ARG A 45 -3.84 8.98 3.25
N SER A 46 -5.06 8.47 3.40
CA SER A 46 -5.96 8.91 4.48
C SER A 46 -5.35 8.65 5.87
N SER A 47 -4.64 7.53 6.05
CA SER A 47 -3.88 7.24 7.27
C SER A 47 -2.75 8.24 7.50
N PHE A 48 -1.98 8.58 6.46
CA PHE A 48 -0.93 9.60 6.53
C PHE A 48 -1.47 10.98 6.91
N ILE A 49 -2.62 11.39 6.35
CA ILE A 49 -3.25 12.66 6.70
C ILE A 49 -3.73 12.65 8.16
N LYS A 50 -4.34 11.54 8.59
CA LYS A 50 -4.91 11.42 9.93
C LYS A 50 -3.84 11.43 11.03
N TYR A 51 -2.74 10.71 10.83
CA TYR A 51 -1.75 10.48 11.91
C TYR A 51 -0.38 11.12 11.65
N GLY A 52 -0.14 11.64 10.45
CA GLY A 52 1.17 12.11 10.02
C GLY A 52 1.99 10.99 9.35
N PHE A 53 2.69 11.35 8.27
CA PHE A 53 3.55 10.43 7.53
C PHE A 53 4.69 9.89 8.38
N ASP A 54 5.41 10.78 9.07
CA ASP A 54 6.60 10.41 9.85
C ASP A 54 6.25 9.63 11.15
N LYS A 55 4.95 9.43 11.43
CA LYS A 55 4.46 8.54 12.51
C LYS A 55 4.19 7.11 12.03
N HIS A 56 4.25 6.85 10.73
CA HIS A 56 4.15 5.50 10.20
C HIS A 56 5.54 4.87 10.17
N GLU A 57 5.65 3.66 10.69
CA GLU A 57 6.86 2.86 10.59
C GLU A 57 6.98 2.32 9.16
N PHE A 58 8.16 2.48 8.56
CA PHE A 58 8.46 2.02 7.22
C PHE A 58 9.57 0.98 7.25
N GLU A 59 9.32 -0.16 6.61
CA GLU A 59 10.26 -1.28 6.58
C GLU A 59 10.38 -1.84 5.16
N VAL A 60 11.59 -2.19 4.74
CA VAL A 60 11.81 -3.03 3.55
C VAL A 60 11.72 -4.47 3.99
N LEU A 61 10.73 -5.21 3.46
CA LEU A 61 10.48 -6.61 3.84
C LEU A 61 11.39 -7.57 3.08
N CYS A 62 11.57 -7.33 1.79
CA CYS A 62 12.25 -8.25 0.89
C CYS A 62 12.81 -7.47 -0.29
N GLN A 63 14.08 -7.69 -0.61
CA GLN A 63 14.65 -7.30 -1.90
C GLN A 63 14.53 -8.50 -2.83
N CYS A 64 14.03 -8.27 -4.03
CA CYS A 64 13.76 -9.34 -4.99
C CYS A 64 13.89 -8.82 -6.41
N ASP A 65 13.91 -9.74 -7.37
CA ASP A 65 13.90 -9.37 -8.78
C ASP A 65 12.52 -8.83 -9.19
N ARG A 66 12.53 -8.05 -10.26
CA ARG A 66 11.31 -7.45 -10.82
C ARG A 66 10.27 -8.52 -11.18
N SER A 67 10.70 -9.68 -11.66
CA SER A 67 9.86 -10.81 -12.03
C SER A 67 9.10 -11.42 -10.85
N GLU A 68 9.59 -11.24 -9.62
CA GLU A 68 9.03 -11.85 -8.41
C GLU A 68 8.06 -10.92 -7.67
N LEU A 69 8.13 -9.61 -7.94
CA LEU A 69 7.40 -8.58 -7.22
C LEU A 69 5.90 -8.91 -7.07
N ASP A 70 5.22 -9.20 -8.17
CA ASP A 70 3.76 -9.43 -8.17
C ASP A 70 3.36 -10.67 -7.35
N GLY A 71 4.19 -11.72 -7.36
CA GLY A 71 3.94 -12.95 -6.60
C GLY A 71 4.15 -12.73 -5.11
N LEU A 72 5.27 -12.09 -4.76
CA LEU A 72 5.61 -11.77 -3.38
C LEU A 72 4.67 -10.73 -2.77
N GLU A 73 4.21 -9.73 -3.53
CA GLU A 73 3.25 -8.74 -3.05
C GLU A 73 1.93 -9.42 -2.62
N LYS A 74 1.41 -10.33 -3.44
CA LYS A 74 0.21 -11.11 -3.11
C LYS A 74 0.42 -11.98 -1.88
N TYR A 75 1.56 -12.67 -1.80
CA TYR A 75 1.93 -13.48 -0.64
C TYR A 75 1.91 -12.65 0.65
N TYR A 76 2.58 -11.50 0.66
CA TYR A 76 2.64 -10.64 1.85
C TYR A 76 1.32 -9.95 2.17
N ILE A 77 0.53 -9.52 1.18
CA ILE A 77 -0.82 -8.98 1.41
C ILE A 77 -1.70 -10.02 2.11
N ASN A 78 -1.63 -11.28 1.69
CA ASN A 78 -2.38 -12.37 2.31
C ASN A 78 -1.85 -12.68 3.72
N LEU A 79 -0.53 -12.83 3.88
CA LEU A 79 0.13 -13.13 5.14
C LEU A 79 -0.21 -12.10 6.23
N TYR A 80 -0.18 -10.80 5.89
CA TYR A 80 -0.50 -9.71 6.81
C TYR A 80 -1.98 -9.30 6.79
N GLN A 81 -2.82 -9.99 6.01
CA GLN A 81 -4.25 -9.70 5.83
C GLN A 81 -4.53 -8.21 5.57
N THR A 82 -3.80 -7.57 4.66
CA THR A 82 -3.87 -6.12 4.47
C THR A 82 -4.94 -5.65 3.49
N PHE A 83 -5.60 -6.59 2.81
CA PHE A 83 -6.68 -6.35 1.86
C PHE A 83 -8.03 -6.78 2.43
N ASP A 84 -9.08 -6.01 2.18
CA ASP A 84 -10.48 -6.26 2.61
C ASP A 84 -10.62 -6.67 4.09
N SER A 85 -9.80 -6.07 4.96
CA SER A 85 -9.78 -6.35 6.39
C SER A 85 -9.85 -5.05 7.21
N LYS A 86 -10.29 -5.16 8.47
CA LYS A 86 -10.28 -4.03 9.43
C LYS A 86 -8.86 -3.56 9.79
N TYR A 87 -7.87 -4.42 9.58
CA TYR A 87 -6.46 -4.20 9.92
C TYR A 87 -5.62 -3.75 8.72
N GLY A 88 -6.20 -3.75 7.52
CA GLY A 88 -5.51 -3.50 6.27
C GLY A 88 -5.68 -2.09 5.69
N LEU A 89 -4.68 -1.65 4.96
CA LEU A 89 -4.67 -0.40 4.19
C LEU A 89 -4.56 -0.64 2.67
N ASN A 90 -4.45 -1.88 2.20
CA ASN A 90 -4.46 -2.20 0.79
C ASN A 90 -5.90 -2.13 0.23
N LEU A 91 -6.04 -1.46 -0.92
CA LEU A 91 -7.30 -1.39 -1.67
C LEU A 91 -7.42 -2.45 -2.76
N LYS A 92 -6.33 -3.19 -3.01
CA LYS A 92 -6.22 -4.25 -4.00
C LYS A 92 -5.56 -5.46 -3.38
N GLU A 93 -5.91 -6.63 -3.90
CA GLU A 93 -5.37 -7.93 -3.50
C GLU A 93 -3.87 -8.11 -3.83
N GLY A 94 -3.30 -7.23 -4.66
CA GLY A 94 -1.89 -7.25 -5.08
C GLY A 94 -1.67 -7.70 -6.52
N GLY A 95 -0.50 -7.38 -7.05
CA GLY A 95 -0.12 -7.59 -8.44
C GLY A 95 -0.81 -6.63 -9.42
N ALA A 96 -0.27 -6.52 -10.63
CA ALA A 96 -0.74 -5.55 -11.64
C ALA A 96 -2.24 -5.71 -12.02
N ARG A 97 -2.81 -6.91 -11.83
CA ARG A 97 -4.21 -7.27 -12.13
C ARG A 97 -5.04 -7.63 -10.89
N GLY A 98 -4.61 -7.28 -9.69
CA GLY A 98 -5.31 -7.63 -8.45
C GLY A 98 -6.73 -7.04 -8.35
N LYS A 99 -7.66 -7.81 -7.79
CA LYS A 99 -9.06 -7.38 -7.59
C LYS A 99 -9.13 -6.18 -6.64
N LEU A 100 -10.11 -5.30 -6.88
CA LEU A 100 -10.41 -4.17 -6.00
C LEU A 100 -11.19 -4.62 -4.77
N SER A 101 -11.01 -3.91 -3.65
CA SER A 101 -11.76 -4.19 -2.41
C SER A 101 -13.25 -3.88 -2.58
N LYS A 102 -14.11 -4.60 -1.85
CA LYS A 102 -15.57 -4.43 -1.90
C LYS A 102 -15.99 -2.98 -1.62
N GLU A 103 -15.32 -2.33 -0.65
CA GLU A 103 -15.53 -0.92 -0.32
C GLU A 103 -15.27 0.02 -1.52
N SER A 104 -14.26 -0.28 -2.35
CA SER A 104 -13.97 0.52 -3.56
C SER A 104 -15.02 0.33 -4.64
N ILE A 105 -15.57 -0.88 -4.78
CA ILE A 105 -16.64 -1.18 -5.73
C ILE A 105 -17.91 -0.43 -5.33
N LEU A 106 -18.33 -0.52 -4.07
CA LEU A 106 -19.55 0.13 -3.55
C LEU A 106 -19.54 1.66 -3.72
N LYS A 107 -18.39 2.33 -3.50
CA LYS A 107 -18.28 3.79 -3.69
C LYS A 107 -18.45 4.22 -5.16
N THR A 108 -18.10 3.35 -6.09
CA THR A 108 -18.27 3.62 -7.53
C THR A 108 -19.73 3.40 -7.95
N SER A 109 -20.39 2.38 -7.38
CA SER A 109 -21.82 2.09 -7.65
C SER A 109 -22.79 3.17 -7.15
N ASN A 110 -22.46 3.88 -6.07
CA ASN A 110 -23.29 4.96 -5.52
C ASN A 110 -22.94 6.36 -6.05
N SER A 111 -22.06 6.46 -7.06
CA SER A 111 -21.67 7.74 -7.69
C SER A 111 -22.37 7.97 -9.04
N ASN A 112 -23.43 7.20 -9.34
CA ASN A 112 -24.30 7.38 -10.50
C ASN A 112 -25.67 7.92 -10.08
#